data_AF-A0A1J1IU61-F1
#
_entry.id   AF-A0A1J1IU61-F1
#
_cell.length_a   1.000
_cell.length_b   1.000
_cell.length_c   1.000
_cell.angle_alpha   90.00
_cell.angle_beta   90.00
_cell.angle_gamma   90.00
#
_symmetry.space_group_name_H-M   'P 1'
#
loop_
_entity.id
_entity.type
_entity.pdbx_description
1 polymer ?
#
loop_
_entity_poly.entity_id
_entity_poly.type
_entity_poly.pdbx_seq_one_letter_code
_entity_poly.pdbx_strand_id
1 'polypeptide(L)'
;MISNASVVLKFLLILFAITQILSDELFKGSNAENQCDVSLSASGLIYNGKVVKRNQWPFLVALMMVADMKFFCGGTLISRSHVLTAAHCLQEKSQETPLTPSEFVLHLGKYNLSLVYERGSITAFPEKIKIHPNWNIHQVKYDSDIALIKIDGTVPLRSNIYPACLWTSALGMRNVQTGTVIGWGVIEDQLTTQHQLVPRQIKLKIVTNEICYEDEFMASDSGGGLYMKDNIKWFIKGIVSSSLFTDEGMCDVESYSIFTDVSKFSNWIAKEMDIETDMTCEFKSEDGTRYQCWPKNFVIQQPNVKVSVVMGVHLGQSNNNDVKEFCLKDQDTSYLPHGIPELFPNLTRYYAQGTKLKHIQRSDFSGFQFLTNIDIADNEFVNIPADTFYDVPGLIMLSLRGSPIVSFDADLLINSPNLIVFYAFMNKIEYLDGRLFRKNFNLEGIHMDHNKLKHIDLELFTPLKKLKVVNFRHNTCISEHFPETKDLDSFKAIIAASCSI
;
A
#
# COMPACT_ATOMS: atom_id res chain seq x y z
N MET A 1 59.96 14.91 27.22
CA MET A 1 59.07 13.74 27.11
C MET A 1 57.63 14.23 26.96
N ILE A 2 57.17 14.36 25.72
CA ILE A 2 55.75 14.58 25.41
C ILE A 2 55.25 13.21 24.93
N SER A 3 54.22 12.67 25.58
CA SER A 3 53.87 11.25 25.45
C SER A 3 53.39 10.88 24.03
N ASN A 4 53.96 9.81 23.48
CA ASN A 4 53.60 9.20 22.19
C ASN A 4 52.15 8.70 22.12
N ALA A 5 51.40 8.69 23.23
CA ALA A 5 50.02 8.20 23.26
C ALA A 5 49.02 9.11 22.51
N SER A 6 49.26 10.43 22.49
CA SER A 6 48.34 11.39 21.83
C SER A 6 48.40 11.33 20.30
N VAL A 7 49.57 11.02 19.75
CA VAL A 7 49.78 10.92 18.29
C VAL A 7 49.18 9.62 17.76
N VAL A 8 49.33 8.51 18.49
CA VAL A 8 48.77 7.20 18.12
C VAL A 8 47.24 7.21 18.16
N LEU A 9 46.62 7.89 19.13
CA LEU A 9 45.15 8.00 19.21
C LEU A 9 44.57 8.83 18.06
N LYS A 10 45.26 9.91 17.64
CA LYS A 10 44.86 10.71 16.48
C LYS A 10 45.03 9.96 15.16
N PHE A 11 46.07 9.13 15.01
CA PHE A 11 46.26 8.29 13.83
C PHE A 11 45.20 7.18 13.71
N LEU A 12 44.81 6.55 14.83
CA LEU A 12 43.74 5.53 14.85
C LEU A 12 42.37 6.10 14.51
N LEU A 13 42.06 7.32 14.96
CA LEU A 13 40.81 8.02 14.61
C LEU A 13 40.76 8.40 13.12
N ILE A 14 41.90 8.79 12.53
CA ILE A 14 41.99 9.09 11.09
C ILE A 14 41.85 7.81 10.26
N LEU A 15 42.45 6.69 10.67
CA LEU A 15 42.26 5.40 9.99
C LEU A 15 40.81 4.90 10.09
N PHE A 16 40.14 5.08 11.24
CA PHE A 16 38.72 4.71 11.41
C PHE A 16 37.81 5.57 10.50
N ALA A 17 38.09 6.87 10.41
CA ALA A 17 37.37 7.79 9.52
C ALA A 17 37.62 7.45 8.03
N ILE A 18 38.85 7.10 7.64
CA ILE A 18 39.16 6.71 6.25
C ILE A 18 38.50 5.35 5.89
N THR A 19 38.42 4.40 6.83
CA THR A 19 37.68 3.15 6.59
C THR A 19 36.16 3.35 6.50
N GLN A 20 35.59 4.33 7.21
CA GLN A 20 34.18 4.72 7.07
C GLN A 20 33.90 5.45 5.75
N ILE A 21 34.80 6.34 5.33
CA ILE A 21 34.69 7.07 4.06
C ILE A 21 34.83 6.11 2.86
N LEU A 22 35.70 5.11 2.93
CA LEU A 22 35.85 4.09 1.89
C LEU A 22 34.67 3.10 1.84
N SER A 23 33.95 2.87 2.95
CA SER A 23 32.68 2.11 2.92
C SER A 23 31.52 2.93 2.34
N ASP A 24 31.51 4.25 2.54
CA ASP A 24 30.47 5.14 2.05
C ASP A 24 30.61 5.43 0.54
N GLU A 25 31.83 5.40 -0.02
CA GLU A 25 32.03 5.60 -1.47
C GLU A 25 31.64 4.40 -2.35
N LEU A 26 31.46 3.21 -1.78
CA LEU A 26 30.92 2.04 -2.49
C LEU A 26 29.38 2.02 -2.57
N PHE A 27 28.69 2.98 -1.93
CA PHE A 27 27.22 3.09 -1.91
C PHE A 27 26.69 4.47 -2.36
N LYS A 28 27.48 5.28 -3.05
CA LYS A 28 26.98 6.48 -3.75
C LYS A 28 26.23 6.07 -5.03
N GLY A 29 24.96 5.69 -4.87
CA GLY A 29 24.10 5.34 -5.99
C GLY A 29 22.68 4.95 -5.60
N SER A 30 21.93 5.84 -4.94
CA SER A 30 20.46 6.00 -5.02
C SER A 30 19.91 6.66 -3.75
N ASN A 31 18.89 7.50 -3.89
CA ASN A 31 18.15 8.15 -2.80
C ASN A 31 17.46 7.08 -1.92
N ALA A 32 18.17 6.60 -0.89
CA ALA A 32 17.76 5.53 0.03
C ALA A 32 17.00 6.03 1.28
N GLU A 33 16.23 7.12 1.16
CA GLU A 33 15.56 7.73 2.32
C GLU A 33 14.21 7.08 2.65
N ASN A 34 13.53 6.41 1.70
CA ASN A 34 12.14 5.92 1.88
C ASN A 34 11.84 4.52 1.28
N GLN A 35 12.81 3.59 1.24
CA GLN A 35 12.60 2.27 0.63
C GLN A 35 12.20 1.20 1.67
N CYS A 36 11.04 0.55 1.48
CA CYS A 36 10.58 -0.66 2.19
C CYS A 36 10.70 -1.93 1.32
N ASP A 37 11.51 -1.88 0.25
CA ASP A 37 11.73 -2.97 -0.70
C ASP A 37 12.84 -3.94 -0.25
N VAL A 38 12.49 -5.18 0.15
CA VAL A 38 13.45 -6.29 0.24
C VAL A 38 12.84 -7.56 -0.33
N SER A 39 13.45 -8.08 -1.39
CA SER A 39 13.25 -9.46 -1.83
C SER A 39 13.80 -10.43 -0.78
N LEU A 40 12.95 -10.84 0.17
CA LEU A 40 13.28 -11.91 1.10
C LEU A 40 12.93 -13.26 0.45
N SER A 41 13.97 -14.02 0.09
CA SER A 41 13.85 -15.40 -0.39
C SER A 41 13.21 -16.26 0.70
N ALA A 42 11.92 -16.56 0.54
CA ALA A 42 11.15 -17.36 1.49
C ALA A 42 11.49 -18.85 1.32
N SER A 43 12.11 -19.48 2.32
CA SER A 43 12.10 -20.94 2.44
C SER A 43 10.74 -21.43 2.94
N GLY A 44 10.25 -22.52 2.36
CA GLY A 44 8.93 -23.11 2.55
C GLY A 44 8.50 -23.46 3.98
N LEU A 45 7.17 -23.64 4.07
CA LEU A 45 6.32 -23.94 5.23
C LEU A 45 6.63 -25.30 5.88
N ILE A 46 6.35 -25.44 7.19
CA ILE A 46 5.72 -26.57 7.90
C ILE A 46 5.45 -26.16 9.38
N TYR A 47 4.38 -26.73 9.93
CA TYR A 47 3.62 -26.56 11.19
C TYR A 47 4.41 -26.41 12.51
N ASN A 48 3.75 -25.84 13.54
CA ASN A 48 4.25 -25.40 14.88
C ASN A 48 5.19 -24.18 14.87
N GLY A 49 4.94 -23.20 15.75
CA GLY A 49 5.66 -21.91 15.81
C GLY A 49 7.18 -22.06 15.72
N LYS A 50 7.76 -21.61 14.60
CA LYS A 50 9.15 -21.92 14.22
C LYS A 50 10.08 -20.79 14.61
N VAL A 51 11.25 -21.15 15.12
CA VAL A 51 12.37 -20.21 15.28
C VAL A 51 12.69 -19.57 13.93
N VAL A 52 12.65 -18.25 13.90
CA VAL A 52 12.94 -17.42 12.74
C VAL A 52 14.40 -17.61 12.32
N LYS A 53 14.70 -17.54 11.02
CA LYS A 53 16.10 -17.44 10.59
C LYS A 53 16.63 -16.04 10.88
N ARG A 54 17.88 -15.94 11.35
CA ARG A 54 18.58 -14.67 11.55
C ARG A 54 18.44 -13.78 10.30
N ASN A 55 18.12 -12.50 10.51
CA ASN A 55 17.92 -11.46 9.49
C ASN A 55 16.67 -11.61 8.59
N GLN A 56 15.82 -12.62 8.80
CA GLN A 56 14.64 -12.82 7.96
C GLN A 56 13.57 -11.72 8.13
N TRP A 57 13.53 -11.05 9.27
CA TRP A 57 12.53 -10.02 9.60
C TRP A 57 13.24 -8.74 10.04
N PRO A 58 13.76 -7.94 9.09
CA PRO A 58 14.68 -6.84 9.37
C PRO A 58 13.99 -5.60 9.95
N PHE A 59 12.66 -5.59 10.04
CA PHE A 59 11.86 -4.50 10.60
C PHE A 59 11.44 -4.73 12.06
N LEU A 60 11.81 -5.86 12.67
CA LEU A 60 11.50 -6.10 14.08
C LEU A 60 12.27 -5.14 14.98
N VAL A 61 11.55 -4.55 15.94
CA VAL A 61 12.09 -3.66 16.95
C VAL A 61 11.70 -4.19 18.33
N ALA A 62 12.69 -4.28 19.23
CA ALA A 62 12.46 -4.59 20.63
C ALA A 62 12.48 -3.31 21.46
N LEU A 63 11.41 -3.04 22.20
CA LEU A 63 11.35 -1.96 23.18
C LEU A 63 11.81 -2.51 24.52
N MET A 64 12.85 -1.89 25.10
CA MET A 64 13.47 -2.35 26.34
C MET A 64 13.58 -1.21 27.33
N MET A 65 13.21 -1.46 28.59
CA MET A 65 13.32 -0.48 29.66
C MET A 65 14.78 -0.15 29.94
N VAL A 66 15.11 1.13 30.14
CA VAL A 66 16.48 1.56 30.49
C VAL A 66 16.87 1.08 31.89
N ALA A 67 15.91 1.01 32.81
CA ALA A 67 16.18 0.73 34.22
C ALA A 67 16.78 -0.67 34.47
N ASP A 68 16.32 -1.69 33.75
CA ASP A 68 16.66 -3.09 33.97
C ASP A 68 16.96 -3.87 32.67
N MET A 69 16.98 -3.18 31.52
CA MET A 69 17.11 -3.79 30.19
C MET A 69 16.06 -4.87 29.93
N LYS A 70 14.89 -4.78 30.55
CA LYS A 70 13.80 -5.74 30.35
C LYS A 70 13.04 -5.42 29.06
N PHE A 71 12.87 -6.43 28.22
CA PHE A 71 11.94 -6.37 27.09
C PHE A 71 10.49 -6.29 27.59
N PHE A 72 9.73 -5.32 27.08
CA PHE A 72 8.33 -5.15 27.47
C PHE A 72 7.35 -5.12 26.29
N CYS A 73 7.78 -4.67 25.11
CA CYS A 73 6.95 -4.67 23.91
C CYS A 73 7.76 -4.83 22.62
N GLY A 74 7.08 -5.31 21.58
CA GLY A 74 7.54 -5.27 20.21
C GLY A 74 7.20 -3.95 19.51
N GLY A 75 7.81 -3.76 18.35
CA GLY A 75 7.50 -2.67 17.42
C GLY A 75 7.96 -3.01 16.02
N THR A 76 7.56 -2.17 15.07
CA THR A 76 7.91 -2.33 13.65
C THR A 76 8.57 -1.07 13.12
N LEU A 77 9.76 -1.21 12.54
CA LEU A 77 10.41 -0.13 11.81
C LEU A 77 9.61 0.14 10.51
N ILE A 78 9.10 1.36 10.35
CA ILE A 78 8.30 1.76 9.18
C ILE A 78 8.98 2.85 8.33
N SER A 79 10.03 3.48 8.87
CA SER A 79 10.98 4.32 8.13
C SER A 79 12.33 4.29 8.85
N ARG A 80 13.36 4.97 8.33
CA ARG A 80 14.66 5.07 9.01
C ARG A 80 14.59 5.85 10.34
N SER A 81 13.50 6.53 10.64
CA SER A 81 13.35 7.35 11.85
C SER A 81 12.05 7.09 12.61
N HIS A 82 11.22 6.13 12.19
CA HIS A 82 9.92 5.89 12.84
C HIS A 82 9.65 4.40 13.09
N VAL A 83 9.17 4.13 14.30
CA VAL A 83 8.72 2.82 14.75
C VAL A 83 7.23 2.90 15.09
N LEU A 84 6.46 1.93 14.61
CA LEU A 84 5.06 1.73 14.94
C LEU A 84 4.94 0.68 16.07
N THR A 85 4.11 0.95 17.07
CA THR A 85 3.83 0.03 18.19
C THR A 85 2.41 0.29 18.73
N ALA A 86 2.00 -0.46 19.75
CA ALA A 86 0.72 -0.27 20.43
C ALA A 86 0.77 0.92 21.40
N ALA A 87 -0.37 1.58 21.61
CA ALA A 87 -0.48 2.67 22.57
C ALA A 87 -0.35 2.17 24.02
N HIS A 88 -0.89 0.99 24.33
CA HIS A 88 -0.80 0.40 25.66
C HIS A 88 0.64 0.10 26.10
N CYS A 89 1.56 -0.12 25.15
CA CYS A 89 2.98 -0.28 25.44
C CYS A 89 3.61 0.99 26.03
N LEU A 90 3.03 2.16 25.73
CA LEU A 90 3.57 3.46 26.12
C LEU A 90 2.71 4.15 27.17
N GLN A 91 1.47 3.71 27.37
CA GLN A 91 0.57 4.23 28.39
C GLN A 91 -0.35 3.09 28.88
N GLU A 92 0.02 2.48 30.00
CA GLU A 92 -0.71 1.37 30.60
C GLU A 92 -1.73 1.85 31.64
N LYS A 93 -2.80 1.08 31.90
CA LYS A 93 -3.79 1.37 32.95
C LYS A 93 -3.19 1.60 34.35
N SER A 94 -2.06 0.97 34.66
CA SER A 94 -1.39 1.08 35.95
C SER A 94 -0.69 2.43 36.15
N GLN A 95 -0.39 3.14 35.05
CA GLN A 95 0.31 4.42 35.01
C GLN A 95 -0.44 5.38 34.06
N GLU A 96 -1.28 6.25 34.62
CA GLU A 96 -2.06 7.22 33.84
C GLU A 96 -1.19 8.11 32.93
N THR A 97 0.07 8.35 33.33
CA THR A 97 1.05 9.11 32.56
C THR A 97 1.79 8.21 31.56
N PRO A 98 1.86 8.60 30.27
CA PRO A 98 2.68 7.90 29.29
C PRO A 98 4.16 7.84 29.67
N LEU A 99 4.84 6.77 29.25
CA LEU A 99 6.29 6.67 29.27
C LEU A 99 6.93 7.85 28.53
N THR A 100 8.02 8.36 29.07
CA THR A 100 8.85 9.38 28.47
C THR A 100 9.94 8.75 27.58
N PRO A 101 10.44 9.47 26.56
CA PRO A 101 11.49 8.98 25.66
C PRO A 101 12.76 8.45 26.36
N SER A 102 13.08 8.94 27.56
CA SER A 102 14.25 8.54 28.34
C SER A 102 14.10 7.21 29.10
N GLU A 103 12.90 6.67 29.22
CA GLU A 103 12.63 5.48 30.05
C GLU A 103 12.89 4.16 29.31
N PHE A 104 12.99 4.19 27.98
CA PHE A 104 13.20 3.00 27.17
C PHE A 104 14.10 3.27 25.95
N VAL A 105 14.60 2.18 25.37
CA VAL A 105 15.40 2.19 24.14
C VAL A 105 14.81 1.25 23.10
N LEU A 106 15.17 1.48 21.83
CA LEU A 106 14.76 0.68 20.69
C LEU A 106 15.94 -0.16 20.22
N HIS A 107 15.82 -1.48 20.24
CA HIS A 107 16.81 -2.38 19.67
C HIS A 107 16.36 -2.90 18.30
N LEU A 108 17.13 -2.59 17.26
CA LEU A 108 16.89 -2.99 15.88
C LEU A 108 17.90 -4.04 15.42
N GLY A 109 17.47 -4.96 14.57
CA GLY A 109 18.33 -5.99 13.99
C GLY A 109 18.88 -6.99 15.01
N LYS A 110 18.26 -7.05 16.19
CA LYS A 110 18.54 -8.00 17.26
C LYS A 110 17.84 -9.33 16.95
N TYR A 111 18.52 -10.44 17.17
CA TYR A 111 17.99 -11.79 17.04
C TYR A 111 17.92 -12.50 18.39
N ASN A 112 18.83 -12.25 19.32
CA ASN A 112 18.76 -12.84 20.65
C ASN A 112 18.71 -11.75 21.73
N LEU A 113 17.58 -11.66 22.44
CA LEU A 113 17.37 -10.68 23.51
C LEU A 113 18.33 -10.87 24.69
N SER A 114 18.90 -12.07 24.88
CA SER A 114 19.87 -12.34 25.96
C SER A 114 21.23 -11.68 25.74
N LEU A 115 21.56 -11.34 24.50
CA LEU A 115 22.86 -10.80 24.15
C LEU A 115 22.86 -9.29 24.35
N VAL A 116 23.62 -8.79 25.33
CA VAL A 116 23.80 -7.33 25.51
C VAL A 116 24.35 -6.69 24.23
N TYR A 117 25.34 -7.33 23.61
CA TYR A 117 25.89 -6.93 22.32
C TYR A 117 25.66 -8.02 21.26
N GLU A 118 25.00 -7.66 20.16
CA GLU A 118 24.84 -8.54 19.01
C GLU A 118 25.33 -7.86 17.74
N ARG A 119 26.26 -8.51 17.03
CA ARG A 119 26.88 -7.92 15.83
C ARG A 119 25.81 -7.56 14.80
N GLY A 120 25.82 -6.30 14.38
CA GLY A 120 24.88 -5.78 13.39
C GLY A 120 23.59 -5.23 13.98
N SER A 121 23.32 -5.41 15.27
CA SER A 121 22.21 -4.76 15.97
C SER A 121 22.54 -3.29 16.28
N ILE A 122 21.51 -2.47 16.43
CA ILE A 122 21.61 -1.04 16.76
C ILE A 122 20.69 -0.76 17.94
N THR A 123 21.21 -0.02 18.92
CA THR A 123 20.39 0.65 19.95
C THR A 123 20.10 2.06 19.47
N ALA A 124 18.83 2.41 19.35
CA ALA A 124 18.36 3.72 18.99
C ALA A 124 17.55 4.32 20.14
N PHE A 125 17.56 5.64 20.25
CA PHE A 125 16.90 6.37 21.33
C PHE A 125 15.63 7.05 20.79
N PRO A 126 14.50 6.97 21.52
CA PRO A 126 13.33 7.76 21.20
C PRO A 126 13.61 9.27 21.35
N GLU A 127 13.24 10.07 20.35
CA GLU A 127 13.18 11.54 20.43
C GLU A 127 11.80 12.00 20.89
N LYS A 128 10.75 11.39 20.32
CA LYS A 128 9.36 11.81 20.50
C LYS A 128 8.42 10.61 20.44
N ILE A 129 7.37 10.67 21.25
CA ILE A 129 6.30 9.68 21.30
C ILE A 129 4.99 10.33 20.90
N LYS A 130 4.21 9.64 20.08
CA LYS A 130 2.89 10.05 19.59
C LYS A 130 1.90 8.93 19.79
N ILE A 131 1.13 9.01 20.87
CA ILE A 131 -0.02 8.13 21.11
C ILE A 131 -1.21 8.69 20.33
N HIS A 132 -1.99 7.82 19.69
CA HIS A 132 -3.17 8.24 18.95
C HIS A 132 -4.17 8.96 19.88
N PRO A 133 -4.75 10.11 19.48
CA PRO A 133 -5.59 10.93 20.37
C PRO A 133 -6.88 10.24 20.84
N ASN A 134 -7.35 9.24 20.10
CA ASN A 134 -8.52 8.44 20.48
C ASN A 134 -8.16 7.23 21.37
N TRP A 135 -6.89 7.03 21.72
CA TRP A 135 -6.51 6.04 22.73
C TRP A 135 -7.09 6.43 24.08
N ASN A 136 -7.76 5.49 24.75
CA ASN A 136 -8.33 5.71 26.07
C ASN A 136 -8.09 4.48 26.95
N ILE A 137 -7.26 4.65 27.98
CA ILE A 137 -6.91 3.60 28.94
C ILE A 137 -8.12 3.06 29.73
N HIS A 138 -9.23 3.80 29.80
CA HIS A 138 -10.43 3.41 30.56
C HIS A 138 -11.52 2.77 29.69
N GLN A 139 -11.36 2.70 28.37
CA GLN A 139 -12.35 2.08 27.49
C GLN A 139 -12.17 0.57 27.37
N VAL A 140 -13.29 -0.13 27.21
CA VAL A 140 -13.34 -1.58 26.98
C VAL A 140 -12.92 -1.95 25.55
N LYS A 141 -13.07 -1.01 24.59
CA LYS A 141 -12.70 -1.20 23.18
C LYS A 141 -11.38 -0.50 22.87
N TYR A 142 -10.35 -1.28 22.57
CA TYR A 142 -9.01 -0.81 22.20
C TYR A 142 -8.88 -0.47 20.71
N ASP A 143 -9.90 0.16 20.11
CA ASP A 143 -9.98 0.36 18.67
C ASP A 143 -8.85 1.25 18.11
N SER A 144 -8.25 2.10 18.96
CA SER A 144 -7.15 3.03 18.63
C SER A 144 -5.85 2.73 19.39
N ASP A 145 -5.55 1.45 19.63
CA ASP A 145 -4.32 1.00 20.29
C ASP A 145 -3.09 1.09 19.37
N ILE A 146 -2.69 2.32 19.06
CA ILE A 146 -1.60 2.61 18.11
C ILE A 146 -0.80 3.82 18.56
N ALA A 147 0.52 3.73 18.42
CA ALA A 147 1.45 4.79 18.72
C ALA A 147 2.65 4.79 17.75
N LEU A 148 3.22 5.99 17.57
CA LEU A 148 4.42 6.23 16.79
C LEU A 148 5.55 6.72 17.69
N ILE A 149 6.74 6.17 17.45
CA ILE A 149 7.97 6.60 18.11
C ILE A 149 8.91 7.14 17.04
N LYS A 150 9.26 8.43 17.17
CA LYS A 150 10.30 9.07 16.37
C LYS A 150 11.65 8.77 17.01
N ILE A 151 12.56 8.21 16.23
CA ILE A 151 13.95 7.94 16.63
C ILE A 151 14.74 9.24 16.56
N ASP A 152 15.62 9.47 17.53
CA ASP A 152 16.63 10.54 17.46
C ASP A 152 17.61 10.25 16.29
N GLY A 153 17.45 11.02 15.21
CA GLY A 153 18.19 10.85 13.96
C GLY A 153 17.61 9.76 13.05
N THR A 154 18.50 9.01 12.37
CA THR A 154 18.10 7.93 11.46
C THR A 154 18.93 6.67 11.69
N VAL A 155 18.30 5.51 11.55
CA VAL A 155 19.01 4.22 11.54
C VAL A 155 19.58 3.94 10.14
N PRO A 156 20.83 3.45 10.05
CA PRO A 156 21.39 3.00 8.79
C PRO A 156 20.74 1.69 8.36
N LEU A 157 20.37 1.59 7.08
CA LEU A 157 19.81 0.38 6.52
C LEU A 157 20.89 -0.71 6.43
N ARG A 158 20.52 -1.94 6.79
CA ARG A 158 21.39 -3.13 6.79
C ARG A 158 20.57 -4.34 6.35
N SER A 159 21.24 -5.44 6.04
CA SER A 159 20.56 -6.71 5.73
C SER A 159 19.64 -7.23 6.84
N ASN A 160 19.83 -6.75 8.08
CA ASN A 160 19.05 -7.09 9.27
C ASN A 160 18.27 -5.90 9.85
N ILE A 161 18.34 -4.72 9.23
CA ILE A 161 17.66 -3.49 9.68
C ILE A 161 17.08 -2.80 8.46
N TYR A 162 15.78 -2.94 8.26
CA TYR A 162 15.10 -2.43 7.07
C TYR A 162 13.61 -2.30 7.31
N PRO A 163 12.95 -1.19 6.90
CA PRO A 163 11.56 -0.93 7.26
C PRO A 163 10.55 -1.83 6.52
N ALA A 164 9.43 -2.12 7.18
CA ALA A 164 8.24 -2.70 6.57
C ALA A 164 7.41 -1.62 5.86
N CYS A 165 6.65 -2.01 4.85
CA CYS A 165 5.66 -1.13 4.22
C CYS A 165 4.39 -1.03 5.10
N LEU A 166 3.63 0.06 4.99
CA LEU A 166 2.34 0.20 5.69
C LEU A 166 1.21 -0.41 4.86
N TRP A 167 0.35 -1.24 5.47
CA TRP A 167 -0.88 -1.67 4.79
C TRP A 167 -1.92 -0.55 4.84
N THR A 168 -2.44 -0.14 3.69
CA THR A 168 -3.49 0.88 3.58
C THR A 168 -4.82 0.25 3.21
N SER A 169 -5.93 0.99 3.41
CA SER A 169 -7.28 0.54 3.02
C SER A 169 -7.34 0.24 1.52
N ALA A 170 -6.49 0.90 0.76
CA ALA A 170 -6.29 0.71 -0.67
C ALA A 170 -5.55 -0.58 -1.07
N LEU A 171 -5.10 -1.44 -0.15
CA LEU A 171 -4.64 -2.79 -0.51
C LEU A 171 -5.78 -3.84 -0.42
N GLY A 172 -6.95 -3.43 0.07
CA GLY A 172 -8.15 -4.26 0.22
C GLY A 172 -7.96 -5.46 1.15
N MET A 173 -9.01 -6.26 1.32
CA MET A 173 -8.90 -7.65 1.79
C MET A 173 -8.98 -8.54 0.56
N ARG A 174 -7.84 -8.82 -0.08
CA ARG A 174 -7.78 -9.85 -1.12
C ARG A 174 -8.09 -11.20 -0.43
N ASN A 175 -9.19 -11.85 -0.81
CA ASN A 175 -9.63 -13.21 -0.45
C ASN A 175 -8.85 -13.92 0.67
N VAL A 176 -9.47 -14.04 1.86
CA VAL A 176 -9.06 -14.83 3.05
C VAL A 176 -7.53 -15.06 3.14
N GLN A 177 -6.82 -14.03 3.61
CA GLN A 177 -5.36 -14.07 3.67
C GLN A 177 -4.84 -14.46 5.05
N THR A 178 -3.88 -15.38 5.02
CA THR A 178 -3.07 -15.75 6.17
C THR A 178 -2.04 -14.63 6.42
N GLY A 179 -2.07 -14.00 7.58
CA GLY A 179 -1.02 -13.10 8.04
C GLY A 179 0.10 -13.87 8.74
N THR A 180 1.28 -13.26 8.88
CA THR A 180 2.39 -13.81 9.68
C THR A 180 2.66 -12.89 10.86
N VAL A 181 2.68 -13.46 12.05
CA VAL A 181 3.03 -12.76 13.29
C VAL A 181 4.39 -13.24 13.74
N ILE A 182 5.24 -12.30 14.20
CA ILE A 182 6.59 -12.58 14.65
C ILE A 182 6.87 -11.80 15.93
N GLY A 183 7.53 -12.47 16.88
CA GLY A 183 7.93 -11.86 18.14
C GLY A 183 8.83 -12.76 18.98
N TRP A 184 9.21 -12.28 20.15
CA TRP A 184 10.00 -12.95 21.18
C TRP A 184 9.16 -13.53 22.33
N GLY A 185 7.83 -13.52 22.19
CA GLY A 185 6.86 -13.88 23.22
C GLY A 185 6.94 -15.32 23.72
N VAL A 186 6.50 -15.51 24.95
CA VAL A 186 6.61 -16.77 25.71
C VAL A 186 5.50 -17.75 25.32
N ILE A 187 5.84 -19.04 25.21
CA ILE A 187 4.86 -20.14 25.07
C ILE A 187 4.59 -20.67 26.48
N GLU A 188 3.32 -20.69 26.91
CA GLU A 188 2.89 -21.08 28.27
C GLU A 188 3.46 -22.44 28.73
N ASP A 189 3.68 -23.37 27.81
CA ASP A 189 4.05 -24.75 28.15
C ASP A 189 5.55 -24.96 28.51
N GLN A 190 6.36 -23.89 28.61
CA GLN A 190 7.79 -24.01 28.97
C GLN A 190 8.29 -22.91 29.92
N LEU A 191 7.63 -22.76 31.07
CA LEU A 191 8.12 -21.97 32.23
C LEU A 191 9.46 -22.46 32.82
N THR A 192 10.14 -23.40 32.18
CA THR A 192 11.45 -23.91 32.59
C THR A 192 12.38 -24.01 31.39
N THR A 193 13.14 -22.95 31.10
CA THR A 193 14.56 -22.96 30.67
C THR A 193 14.92 -21.64 29.97
N GLN A 194 16.17 -21.21 30.15
CA GLN A 194 16.82 -20.03 29.56
C GLN A 194 16.92 -20.04 28.01
N HIS A 195 15.93 -20.57 27.28
CA HIS A 195 16.02 -20.90 25.86
C HIS A 195 15.02 -20.17 24.94
N GLN A 196 14.26 -19.18 25.44
CA GLN A 196 13.24 -18.47 24.66
C GLN A 196 13.52 -16.96 24.51
N LEU A 197 14.69 -16.58 24.00
CA LEU A 197 15.03 -15.16 23.72
C LEU A 197 15.29 -14.90 22.24
N VAL A 198 14.93 -15.84 21.36
CA VAL A 198 15.02 -15.73 19.89
C VAL A 198 13.63 -15.64 19.27
N PRO A 199 13.44 -14.90 18.16
CA PRO A 199 12.12 -14.65 17.62
C PRO A 199 11.54 -15.90 16.98
N ARG A 200 10.21 -16.03 17.06
CA ARG A 200 9.42 -17.09 16.44
C ARG A 200 8.37 -16.48 15.53
N GLN A 201 7.98 -17.23 14.51
CA GLN A 201 6.94 -16.83 13.58
C GLN A 201 5.80 -17.85 13.54
N ILE A 202 4.59 -17.35 13.36
CA ILE A 202 3.38 -18.15 13.13
C ILE A 202 2.54 -17.52 12.01
N LYS A 203 1.87 -18.36 11.23
CA LYS A 203 0.91 -17.90 10.22
C LYS A 203 -0.50 -18.05 10.77
N LEU A 204 -1.27 -16.97 10.75
CA LEU A 204 -2.62 -16.89 11.30
C LEU A 204 -3.62 -16.58 10.19
N LYS A 205 -4.79 -17.23 10.23
CA LYS A 205 -5.90 -16.86 9.36
C LYS A 205 -6.54 -15.58 9.92
N ILE A 206 -6.64 -14.54 9.08
CA ILE A 206 -7.28 -13.29 9.49
C ILE A 206 -8.79 -13.45 9.32
N VAL A 207 -9.53 -13.16 10.37
CA VAL A 207 -11.00 -13.15 10.38
C VAL A 207 -11.51 -11.74 10.71
N THR A 208 -12.66 -11.37 10.16
CA THR A 208 -13.38 -10.14 10.54
C THR A 208 -14.22 -10.40 11.79
N ASN A 209 -14.64 -9.34 12.49
CA ASN A 209 -15.46 -9.40 13.71
C ASN A 209 -16.76 -10.23 13.57
N GLU A 210 -17.17 -10.57 12.35
CA GLU A 210 -18.41 -11.29 12.04
C GLU A 210 -18.23 -12.83 11.98
N ILE A 211 -17.00 -13.35 12.02
CA ILE A 211 -16.71 -14.80 11.87
C ILE A 211 -15.57 -15.23 12.82
N CYS A 212 -15.86 -15.44 14.11
CA CYS A 212 -14.93 -16.08 15.07
C CYS A 212 -15.35 -17.56 15.23
N TYR A 213 -14.69 -18.50 14.53
CA TYR A 213 -14.87 -19.94 14.75
C TYR A 213 -13.52 -20.68 14.76
N GLU A 214 -13.22 -21.21 15.95
CA GLU A 214 -12.11 -22.02 16.48
C GLU A 214 -10.71 -21.94 15.83
N ASP A 215 -9.70 -21.50 16.59
CA ASP A 215 -8.31 -22.04 16.57
C ASP A 215 -7.46 -21.44 17.72
N GLU A 216 -6.83 -22.29 18.54
CA GLU A 216 -6.13 -21.98 19.80
C GLU A 216 -4.67 -21.54 19.57
N PHE A 217 -4.26 -20.27 19.82
CA PHE A 217 -2.85 -19.92 20.15
C PHE A 217 -2.56 -18.45 20.53
N MET A 218 -1.78 -18.23 21.60
CA MET A 218 -1.09 -16.96 21.94
C MET A 218 0.43 -17.11 21.78
N ALA A 219 1.02 -16.55 20.72
CA ALA A 219 2.48 -16.45 20.57
C ALA A 219 2.92 -15.19 19.85
N SER A 220 2.54 -14.02 20.38
CA SER A 220 2.97 -12.73 19.84
C SER A 220 3.31 -11.73 20.92
N ASP A 221 4.26 -10.85 20.64
CA ASP A 221 4.60 -9.72 21.50
C ASP A 221 3.52 -8.64 21.39
N SER A 222 3.10 -8.10 22.54
CA SER A 222 2.37 -6.84 22.64
C SER A 222 3.07 -5.74 21.83
N GLY A 223 2.33 -5.00 21.00
CA GLY A 223 2.88 -3.97 20.12
C GLY A 223 3.63 -4.48 18.89
N GLY A 224 3.81 -5.80 18.73
CA GLY A 224 4.37 -6.43 17.54
C GLY A 224 3.44 -6.33 16.32
N GLY A 225 3.98 -6.62 15.12
CA GLY A 225 3.22 -6.52 13.87
C GLY A 225 2.59 -7.83 13.41
N LEU A 226 1.39 -7.73 12.82
CA LEU A 226 0.83 -8.71 11.90
C LEU A 226 1.21 -8.31 10.47
N TYR A 227 1.99 -9.16 9.80
CA TYR A 227 2.54 -8.85 8.49
C TYR A 227 1.88 -9.65 7.37
N MET A 228 1.62 -8.98 6.26
CA MET A 228 1.15 -9.60 5.02
C MET A 228 2.17 -9.43 3.92
N LYS A 229 2.26 -10.43 3.05
CA LYS A 229 3.17 -10.42 1.90
C LYS A 229 2.37 -10.16 0.63
N ASP A 230 2.71 -9.08 -0.08
CA ASP A 230 2.23 -8.85 -1.45
C ASP A 230 3.45 -8.81 -2.38
N ASN A 231 3.48 -9.72 -3.35
CA ASN A 231 4.65 -10.00 -4.20
C ASN A 231 5.94 -10.23 -3.38
N ILE A 232 6.91 -9.32 -3.48
CA ILE A 232 8.21 -9.39 -2.79
C ILE A 232 8.23 -8.57 -1.50
N LYS A 233 7.18 -7.79 -1.19
CA LYS A 233 7.17 -6.81 -0.10
C LYS A 233 6.39 -7.31 1.10
N TRP A 234 6.81 -6.86 2.28
CA TRP A 234 6.15 -7.12 3.55
C TRP A 234 5.50 -5.85 4.07
N PHE A 235 4.25 -6.00 4.47
CA PHE A 235 3.42 -4.90 4.93
C PHE A 235 2.92 -5.17 6.34
N ILE A 236 2.97 -4.19 7.22
CA ILE A 236 2.30 -4.27 8.51
C ILE A 236 0.80 -3.97 8.33
N LYS A 237 -0.04 -4.98 8.58
CA LYS A 237 -1.51 -4.90 8.51
C LYS A 237 -2.14 -4.63 9.88
N GLY A 238 -1.58 -5.24 10.92
CA GLY A 238 -2.11 -5.13 12.27
C GLY A 238 -1.01 -4.90 13.30
N ILE A 239 -1.39 -4.36 14.44
CA ILE A 239 -0.55 -4.27 15.65
C ILE A 239 -1.19 -5.15 16.71
N VAL A 240 -0.39 -5.98 17.37
CA VAL A 240 -0.84 -6.86 18.44
C VAL A 240 -1.28 -6.01 19.63
N SER A 241 -2.56 -6.09 19.97
CA SER A 241 -3.19 -5.33 21.06
C SER A 241 -3.36 -6.24 22.30
N SER A 242 -4.59 -6.52 22.74
CA SER A 242 -4.90 -7.32 23.94
C SER A 242 -5.99 -8.37 23.71
N SER A 243 -6.02 -9.40 24.55
CA SER A 243 -7.01 -10.48 24.63
C SER A 243 -8.14 -10.10 25.61
N LEU A 244 -9.31 -9.67 25.12
CA LEU A 244 -10.52 -9.29 25.89
C LEU A 244 -11.40 -10.46 26.44
N PHE A 245 -11.47 -10.68 27.75
CA PHE A 245 -12.57 -11.49 28.34
C PHE A 245 -13.85 -10.66 28.52
N THR A 246 -15.05 -11.21 28.22
CA THR A 246 -16.14 -11.55 29.19
C THR A 246 -17.53 -11.81 28.54
N ASP A 247 -18.19 -12.87 29.04
CA ASP A 247 -19.61 -13.31 29.18
C ASP A 247 -20.79 -12.85 28.30
N GLU A 248 -20.74 -11.78 27.51
CA GLU A 248 -21.88 -11.39 26.67
C GLU A 248 -21.44 -10.99 25.25
N GLY A 249 -21.13 -12.03 24.46
CA GLY A 249 -21.09 -11.96 23.00
C GLY A 249 -20.05 -11.03 22.38
N MET A 250 -18.80 -11.51 22.27
CA MET A 250 -17.93 -11.40 21.08
C MET A 250 -16.54 -11.98 21.41
N CYS A 251 -16.10 -12.93 20.57
CA CYS A 251 -14.82 -13.67 20.49
C CYS A 251 -14.16 -14.05 21.83
N ASP A 252 -14.16 -15.34 22.14
CA ASP A 252 -13.37 -15.90 23.24
C ASP A 252 -11.88 -15.63 23.03
N VAL A 253 -11.24 -15.11 24.07
CA VAL A 253 -9.87 -14.60 24.04
C VAL A 253 -8.85 -15.55 24.62
N GLU A 254 -9.30 -16.69 25.11
CA GLU A 254 -8.47 -17.88 25.17
C GLU A 254 -8.21 -18.42 23.76
N SER A 255 -9.11 -18.11 22.81
CA SER A 255 -9.12 -18.67 21.46
C SER A 255 -8.67 -17.70 20.35
N TYR A 256 -8.50 -16.39 20.59
CA TYR A 256 -8.13 -15.42 19.53
C TYR A 256 -7.25 -14.26 20.00
N SER A 257 -6.32 -13.85 19.14
CA SER A 257 -5.53 -12.61 19.30
C SER A 257 -6.20 -11.44 18.55
N ILE A 258 -6.34 -10.29 19.23
CA ILE A 258 -6.91 -9.07 18.65
C ILE A 258 -5.80 -8.14 18.13
N PHE A 259 -6.02 -7.57 16.95
CA PHE A 259 -5.09 -6.65 16.31
C PHE A 259 -5.74 -5.31 15.99
N THR A 260 -5.00 -4.21 16.20
CA THR A 260 -5.37 -2.88 15.71
C THR A 260 -5.09 -2.80 14.22
N ASP A 261 -6.11 -2.49 13.41
CA ASP A 261 -5.97 -2.40 11.95
C ASP A 261 -5.23 -1.12 11.54
N VAL A 262 -3.96 -1.26 11.15
CA VAL A 262 -3.08 -0.14 10.75
C VAL A 262 -3.65 0.67 9.60
N SER A 263 -4.40 0.03 8.70
CA SER A 263 -4.94 0.70 7.52
C SER A 263 -5.92 1.83 7.82
N LYS A 264 -6.60 1.74 8.96
CA LYS A 264 -7.52 2.78 9.46
C LYS A 264 -6.79 4.05 9.94
N PHE A 265 -5.49 3.97 10.18
CA PHE A 265 -4.68 5.04 10.76
C PHE A 265 -3.66 5.64 9.79
N SER A 266 -3.70 5.27 8.51
CA SER A 266 -2.76 5.74 7.47
C SER A 266 -2.60 7.27 7.43
N ASN A 267 -3.71 8.01 7.49
CA ASN A 267 -3.70 9.48 7.50
C ASN A 267 -3.04 10.05 8.76
N TRP A 268 -3.32 9.49 9.92
CA TRP A 268 -2.70 9.91 11.18
C TRP A 268 -1.20 9.61 11.18
N ILE A 269 -0.79 8.43 10.70
CA ILE A 269 0.62 8.05 10.58
C ILE A 269 1.36 9.03 9.66
N ALA A 270 0.80 9.33 8.49
CA ALA A 270 1.43 10.25 7.53
C ALA A 270 1.62 11.64 8.12
N LYS A 271 0.61 12.16 8.81
CA LYS A 271 0.66 13.46 9.49
C LYS A 271 1.75 13.50 10.56
N GLU A 272 1.80 12.53 11.46
CA GLU A 272 2.74 12.55 12.60
C GLU A 272 4.19 12.24 12.18
N MET A 273 4.40 11.59 11.04
CA MET A 273 5.72 11.38 10.46
C MET A 273 6.29 12.62 9.75
N ASP A 274 5.58 13.77 9.81
CA ASP A 274 5.90 14.99 9.05
C ASP A 274 6.16 14.67 7.57
N ILE A 275 5.38 13.71 7.01
CA ILE A 275 5.34 13.50 5.57
C ILE A 275 4.60 14.72 5.01
N GLU A 276 5.37 15.77 4.77
CA GLU A 276 4.93 17.01 4.14
C GLU A 276 4.33 16.67 2.76
N THR A 277 3.01 16.60 2.67
CA THR A 277 2.27 16.72 1.40
C THR A 277 2.27 18.17 0.92
N ASP A 278 3.33 18.92 1.24
CA ASP A 278 3.42 20.36 1.08
C ASP A 278 3.43 20.66 -0.42
N MET A 279 2.29 21.18 -0.89
CA MET A 279 1.99 21.27 -2.30
C MET A 279 2.20 22.71 -2.75
N THR A 280 3.32 22.97 -3.43
CA THR A 280 3.58 24.26 -4.06
C THR A 280 2.78 24.32 -5.35
N CYS A 281 1.81 25.21 -5.45
CA CYS A 281 0.96 25.32 -6.64
C CYS A 281 1.16 26.66 -7.33
N GLU A 282 1.38 26.63 -8.65
CA GLU A 282 1.39 27.82 -9.49
C GLU A 282 0.17 27.78 -10.40
N PHE A 283 -0.51 28.92 -10.51
CA PHE A 283 -1.52 29.10 -11.54
C PHE A 283 -0.83 29.22 -12.90
N LYS A 284 -1.26 28.40 -13.86
CA LYS A 284 -0.71 28.39 -15.23
C LYS A 284 -1.59 29.14 -16.23
N SER A 285 -2.83 29.46 -15.87
CA SER A 285 -3.74 30.22 -16.72
C SER A 285 -3.87 31.65 -16.22
N GLU A 286 -3.93 32.62 -17.15
CA GLU A 286 -4.09 34.05 -16.87
C GLU A 286 -5.39 34.36 -16.09
N ASP A 287 -6.39 33.49 -16.22
CA ASP A 287 -7.67 33.58 -15.49
C ASP A 287 -7.64 32.95 -14.09
N GLY A 288 -6.51 32.34 -13.68
CA GLY A 288 -6.36 31.70 -12.38
C GLY A 288 -7.15 30.37 -12.22
N THR A 289 -7.71 29.81 -13.28
CA THR A 289 -8.55 28.60 -13.17
C THR A 289 -7.77 27.30 -13.22
N ARG A 290 -6.60 27.28 -13.86
CA ARG A 290 -5.70 26.12 -13.93
C ARG A 290 -4.50 26.33 -13.05
N TYR A 291 -4.23 25.33 -12.21
CA TYR A 291 -3.02 25.29 -11.41
C TYR A 291 -2.24 24.01 -11.69
N GLN A 292 -0.94 24.14 -11.52
CA GLN A 292 0.01 23.06 -11.51
C GLN A 292 0.61 23.02 -10.11
N CYS A 293 0.48 21.89 -9.43
CA CYS A 293 1.02 21.66 -8.11
C CYS A 293 2.25 20.76 -8.21
N TRP A 294 3.36 21.22 -7.65
CA TRP A 294 4.54 20.43 -7.33
C TRP A 294 4.51 20.12 -5.84
N PRO A 295 4.27 18.88 -5.45
CA PRO A 295 4.51 18.52 -4.08
C PRO A 295 6.01 18.60 -3.78
N LYS A 296 6.39 19.29 -2.70
CA LYS A 296 7.79 19.33 -2.23
C LYS A 296 8.28 17.94 -1.83
N ASN A 297 7.43 17.14 -1.18
CA ASN A 297 7.78 15.84 -0.61
C ASN A 297 6.63 14.82 -0.70
N PHE A 298 5.83 14.80 -1.78
CA PHE A 298 4.82 13.74 -1.99
C PHE A 298 5.51 12.45 -2.40
N VAL A 299 6.01 11.77 -1.38
CA VAL A 299 6.34 10.37 -1.42
C VAL A 299 5.00 9.65 -1.29
N ILE A 300 4.40 9.26 -2.42
CA ILE A 300 3.49 8.11 -2.35
C ILE A 300 4.32 7.03 -1.68
N GLN A 301 3.79 6.38 -0.64
CA GLN A 301 4.49 5.37 0.16
C GLN A 301 4.73 4.08 -0.64
N GLN A 302 5.38 4.22 -1.80
CA GLN A 302 5.80 3.24 -2.76
C GLN A 302 7.14 3.72 -3.35
N PRO A 303 8.21 2.92 -3.27
CA PRO A 303 9.52 3.35 -3.76
C PRO A 303 9.47 3.67 -5.26
N ASN A 304 10.09 4.78 -5.65
CA ASN A 304 10.25 5.32 -7.00
C ASN A 304 9.11 6.17 -7.60
N VAL A 305 8.03 6.47 -6.87
CA VAL A 305 7.05 7.43 -7.38
C VAL A 305 7.36 8.83 -6.87
N LYS A 306 8.04 9.63 -7.70
CA LYS A 306 8.05 11.08 -7.56
C LYS A 306 6.86 11.60 -8.35
N VAL A 307 5.80 12.06 -7.68
CA VAL A 307 4.76 12.83 -8.38
C VAL A 307 5.36 14.19 -8.67
N SER A 308 5.93 14.39 -9.86
CA SER A 308 6.56 15.67 -10.15
C SER A 308 5.53 16.79 -10.38
N VAL A 309 4.31 16.44 -10.81
CA VAL A 309 3.27 17.41 -11.17
C VAL A 309 1.88 16.82 -10.95
N VAL A 310 1.01 17.57 -10.27
CA VAL A 310 -0.45 17.39 -10.26
C VAL A 310 -1.06 18.59 -10.97
N MET A 311 -1.88 18.37 -12.00
CA MET A 311 -2.64 19.45 -12.62
C MET A 311 -4.11 19.37 -12.24
N GLY A 312 -4.71 20.51 -11.93
CA GLY A 312 -6.12 20.62 -11.61
C GLY A 312 -6.76 21.91 -12.11
N VAL A 313 -8.09 21.92 -12.11
CA VAL A 313 -8.92 23.08 -12.44
C VAL A 313 -9.71 23.47 -11.18
N HIS A 314 -9.59 24.71 -10.73
CA HIS A 314 -10.42 25.31 -9.68
C HIS A 314 -11.60 26.06 -10.31
N LEU A 315 -12.80 25.80 -9.80
CA LEU A 315 -14.03 26.51 -10.17
C LEU A 315 -14.64 27.19 -8.93
N GLY A 316 -13.89 28.04 -8.22
CA GLY A 316 -14.41 28.65 -6.99
C GLY A 316 -13.36 29.25 -6.05
N GLN A 317 -13.70 29.36 -4.76
CA GLN A 317 -12.75 29.76 -3.73
C GLN A 317 -11.56 28.79 -3.71
N SER A 318 -10.34 29.28 -3.52
CA SER A 318 -9.11 28.50 -3.79
C SER A 318 -8.81 27.44 -2.72
N ASN A 319 -9.57 26.35 -2.65
CA ASN A 319 -9.27 25.21 -1.77
C ASN A 319 -9.45 23.84 -2.46
N ASN A 320 -9.00 22.78 -1.79
CA ASN A 320 -8.98 21.42 -2.34
C ASN A 320 -10.37 20.86 -2.71
N ASN A 321 -11.45 21.35 -2.10
CA ASN A 321 -12.81 20.92 -2.42
C ASN A 321 -13.28 21.41 -3.80
N ASP A 322 -12.61 22.42 -4.36
CA ASP A 322 -12.95 23.00 -5.66
C ASP A 322 -12.24 22.29 -6.82
N VAL A 323 -11.37 21.33 -6.51
CA VAL A 323 -10.60 20.55 -7.50
C VAL A 323 -11.51 19.53 -8.17
N LYS A 324 -11.61 19.60 -9.49
CA LYS A 324 -12.43 18.69 -10.31
C LYS A 324 -11.62 17.70 -11.14
N GLU A 325 -10.34 17.94 -11.31
CA GLU A 325 -9.50 17.20 -12.24
C GLU A 325 -8.14 16.90 -11.63
N PHE A 326 -7.67 15.67 -11.80
CA PHE A 326 -6.37 15.19 -11.37
C PHE A 326 -5.64 14.63 -12.58
N CYS A 327 -4.43 15.10 -12.84
CA CYS A 327 -3.59 14.61 -13.92
C CYS A 327 -2.24 14.11 -13.40
N LEU A 328 -1.88 12.90 -13.81
CA LEU A 328 -0.55 12.31 -13.74
C LEU A 328 -0.07 12.12 -15.19
N LYS A 329 0.98 12.85 -15.60
CA LYS A 329 1.56 12.76 -16.94
C LYS A 329 3.07 12.62 -16.88
N ASP A 330 3.62 11.89 -17.84
CA ASP A 330 5.06 11.77 -18.09
C ASP A 330 5.88 11.27 -16.88
N GLN A 331 5.33 10.33 -16.10
CA GLN A 331 6.01 9.72 -14.95
C GLN A 331 6.40 8.27 -15.23
N ASP A 332 7.48 7.80 -14.60
CA ASP A 332 7.82 6.38 -14.58
C ASP A 332 7.27 5.76 -13.29
N THR A 333 6.01 5.31 -13.31
CA THR A 333 5.39 4.67 -12.15
C THR A 333 4.72 3.36 -12.52
N SER A 334 4.92 2.33 -11.68
CA SER A 334 4.25 1.04 -11.87
C SER A 334 2.84 0.99 -11.26
N TYR A 335 2.48 1.97 -10.43
CA TYR A 335 1.21 2.02 -9.67
C TYR A 335 0.65 3.46 -9.55
N LEU A 336 -0.65 3.59 -9.31
CA LEU A 336 -1.31 4.88 -9.08
C LEU A 336 -1.08 5.42 -7.65
N PRO A 337 -1.09 6.76 -7.46
CA PRO A 337 -1.10 7.39 -6.13
C PRO A 337 -2.32 7.00 -5.31
N HIS A 338 -2.07 6.76 -4.02
CA HIS A 338 -3.11 6.57 -3.00
C HIS A 338 -3.40 7.89 -2.28
N GLY A 339 -4.56 8.02 -1.62
CA GLY A 339 -4.90 9.21 -0.81
C GLY A 339 -5.51 10.38 -1.59
N ILE A 340 -5.69 10.22 -2.91
CA ILE A 340 -6.26 11.25 -3.78
C ILE A 340 -7.72 11.61 -3.42
N PRO A 341 -8.65 10.68 -3.13
CA PRO A 341 -10.02 11.07 -2.79
C PRO A 341 -10.12 11.79 -1.44
N GLU A 342 -9.22 11.54 -0.49
CA GLU A 342 -9.14 12.27 0.78
C GLU A 342 -8.63 13.70 0.58
N LEU A 343 -7.69 13.90 -0.34
CA LEU A 343 -7.15 15.21 -0.68
C LEU A 343 -8.13 16.03 -1.53
N PHE A 344 -8.79 15.40 -2.51
CA PHE A 344 -9.68 16.05 -3.47
C PHE A 344 -11.06 15.37 -3.47
N PRO A 345 -11.88 15.61 -2.44
CA PRO A 345 -13.13 14.85 -2.22
C PRO A 345 -14.17 15.04 -3.32
N ASN A 346 -14.07 16.13 -4.10
CA ASN A 346 -15.02 16.49 -5.14
C ASN A 346 -14.51 16.27 -6.58
N LEU A 347 -13.48 15.43 -6.73
CA LEU A 347 -12.87 15.12 -8.02
C LEU A 347 -13.86 14.43 -8.97
N THR A 348 -13.92 14.89 -10.22
CA THR A 348 -14.77 14.30 -11.26
C THR A 348 -13.99 13.67 -12.39
N ARG A 349 -12.72 14.02 -12.58
CA ARG A 349 -11.87 13.53 -13.68
C ARG A 349 -10.50 13.09 -13.18
N TYR A 350 -10.09 11.89 -13.58
CA TYR A 350 -8.80 11.30 -13.22
C TYR A 350 -8.05 10.88 -14.49
N TYR A 351 -6.87 11.45 -14.70
CA TYR A 351 -6.03 11.19 -15.85
C TYR A 351 -4.66 10.68 -15.42
N ALA A 352 -4.24 9.53 -15.92
CA ALA A 352 -2.90 8.97 -15.71
C ALA A 352 -2.37 8.37 -17.01
N GLN A 353 -1.95 9.24 -17.94
CA GLN A 353 -1.58 8.87 -19.29
C GLN A 353 -0.06 8.81 -19.46
N GLY A 354 0.46 7.81 -20.17
CA GLY A 354 1.91 7.77 -20.48
C GLY A 354 2.78 7.51 -19.25
N THR A 355 2.24 6.83 -18.23
CA THR A 355 2.87 6.74 -16.91
C THR A 355 3.59 5.41 -16.63
N LYS A 356 3.69 4.52 -17.62
CA LYS A 356 4.27 3.16 -17.52
C LYS A 356 3.61 2.25 -16.46
N LEU A 357 2.34 2.52 -16.15
CA LEU A 357 1.59 1.70 -15.19
C LEU A 357 1.46 0.27 -15.69
N LYS A 358 1.79 -0.70 -14.84
CA LYS A 358 1.69 -2.13 -15.14
C LYS A 358 0.54 -2.81 -14.41
N HIS A 359 0.15 -2.24 -13.28
CA HIS A 359 -0.80 -2.82 -12.37
C HIS A 359 -1.87 -1.79 -12.00
N ILE A 360 -3.10 -2.27 -11.94
CA ILE A 360 -4.25 -1.51 -11.47
C ILE A 360 -5.20 -2.46 -10.75
N GLN A 361 -5.96 -1.94 -9.81
CA GLN A 361 -6.87 -2.70 -8.96
C GLN A 361 -8.04 -1.83 -8.49
N ARG A 362 -9.11 -2.47 -7.99
CA ARG A 362 -10.32 -1.81 -7.48
C ARG A 362 -10.06 -0.62 -6.57
N SER A 363 -9.14 -0.82 -5.64
CA SER A 363 -8.79 0.16 -4.62
C SER A 363 -8.13 1.43 -5.15
N ASP A 364 -7.58 1.43 -6.36
CA ASP A 364 -7.01 2.63 -6.97
C ASP A 364 -8.11 3.65 -7.32
N PHE A 365 -9.37 3.21 -7.41
CA PHE A 365 -10.54 4.04 -7.66
C PHE A 365 -11.62 3.96 -6.56
N SER A 366 -11.33 3.32 -5.42
CA SER A 366 -12.23 3.35 -4.26
C SER A 366 -12.18 4.71 -3.57
N GLY A 367 -13.30 5.13 -2.97
CA GLY A 367 -13.38 6.37 -2.16
C GLY A 367 -13.71 7.64 -2.95
N PHE A 368 -13.66 7.62 -4.28
CA PHE A 368 -14.10 8.75 -5.10
C PHE A 368 -15.62 8.84 -5.16
N GLN A 369 -16.19 9.89 -4.56
CA GLN A 369 -17.66 10.07 -4.51
C GLN A 369 -18.26 10.58 -5.82
N PHE A 370 -17.50 11.36 -6.59
CA PHE A 370 -18.00 12.10 -7.76
C PHE A 370 -17.26 11.83 -9.06
N LEU A 371 -16.40 10.80 -9.09
CA LEU A 371 -15.58 10.51 -10.27
C LEU A 371 -16.45 10.01 -11.43
N THR A 372 -16.35 10.70 -12.57
CA THR A 372 -17.14 10.41 -13.79
C THR A 372 -16.27 10.10 -15.00
N ASN A 373 -15.01 10.54 -15.03
CA ASN A 373 -14.12 10.31 -16.17
C ASN A 373 -12.80 9.72 -15.70
N ILE A 374 -12.41 8.61 -16.30
CA ILE A 374 -11.12 7.96 -16.06
C ILE A 374 -10.41 7.80 -17.40
N ASP A 375 -9.21 8.38 -17.52
CA ASP A 375 -8.33 8.17 -18.67
C ASP A 375 -6.96 7.69 -18.19
N ILE A 376 -6.72 6.40 -18.39
CA ILE A 376 -5.45 5.74 -18.03
C ILE A 376 -4.78 5.17 -19.28
N ALA A 377 -4.90 5.87 -20.40
CA ALA A 377 -4.33 5.48 -21.67
C ALA A 377 -2.79 5.45 -21.68
N ASP A 378 -2.23 4.78 -22.69
CA ASP A 378 -0.81 4.80 -23.01
C ASP A 378 0.07 4.32 -21.84
N ASN A 379 -0.35 3.22 -21.20
CA ASN A 379 0.35 2.56 -20.10
C ASN A 379 0.78 1.14 -20.52
N GLU A 380 1.33 0.37 -19.57
CA GLU A 380 1.85 -0.99 -19.79
C GLU A 380 0.90 -2.08 -19.26
N PHE A 381 -0.41 -1.79 -19.19
CA PHE A 381 -1.41 -2.76 -18.74
C PHE A 381 -1.54 -3.93 -19.72
N VAL A 382 -1.34 -5.14 -19.21
CA VAL A 382 -1.60 -6.39 -19.97
C VAL A 382 -3.01 -6.92 -19.69
N ASN A 383 -3.48 -6.74 -18.46
CA ASN A 383 -4.81 -7.15 -17.99
C ASN A 383 -5.37 -6.09 -17.05
N ILE A 384 -6.70 -6.00 -16.97
CA ILE A 384 -7.41 -5.15 -16.01
C ILE A 384 -8.31 -6.06 -15.16
N PRO A 385 -8.17 -6.08 -13.83
CA PRO A 385 -9.04 -6.87 -12.96
C PRO A 385 -10.52 -6.49 -13.13
N ALA A 386 -11.41 -7.49 -13.03
CA ALA A 386 -12.84 -7.34 -13.25
C ALA A 386 -13.52 -6.30 -12.34
N ASP A 387 -13.02 -6.12 -11.12
CA ASP A 387 -13.60 -5.24 -10.12
C ASP A 387 -12.95 -3.85 -10.08
N THR A 388 -12.04 -3.55 -11.00
CA THR A 388 -11.24 -2.30 -11.02
C THR A 388 -12.11 -1.03 -10.90
N PHE A 389 -13.23 -0.99 -11.62
CA PHE A 389 -14.12 0.19 -11.65
C PHE A 389 -15.40 0.00 -10.83
N TYR A 390 -15.46 -1.04 -9.99
CA TYR A 390 -16.68 -1.41 -9.28
C TYR A 390 -17.16 -0.29 -8.33
N ASP A 391 -16.26 0.44 -7.70
CA ASP A 391 -16.62 1.50 -6.74
C ASP A 391 -16.89 2.87 -7.39
N VAL A 392 -16.98 2.93 -8.74
CA VAL A 392 -17.23 4.17 -9.49
C VAL A 392 -18.54 4.07 -10.30
N PRO A 393 -19.72 4.00 -9.65
CA PRO A 393 -21.00 3.85 -10.35
C PRO A 393 -21.38 5.08 -11.20
N GLY A 394 -20.75 6.23 -10.93
CA GLY A 394 -20.91 7.47 -11.68
C GLY A 394 -20.12 7.55 -12.98
N LEU A 395 -19.37 6.50 -13.36
CA LEU A 395 -18.48 6.52 -14.53
C LEU A 395 -19.27 6.78 -15.83
N ILE A 396 -18.90 7.85 -16.53
CA ILE A 396 -19.46 8.32 -17.81
C ILE A 396 -18.52 8.00 -18.97
N MET A 397 -17.21 8.15 -18.76
CA MET A 397 -16.21 7.91 -19.78
C MET A 397 -15.01 7.17 -19.20
N LEU A 398 -14.60 6.13 -19.93
CA LEU A 398 -13.44 5.32 -19.60
C LEU A 398 -12.54 5.17 -20.83
N SER A 399 -11.27 5.52 -20.67
CA SER A 399 -10.22 5.29 -21.65
C SER A 399 -9.13 4.36 -21.11
N LEU A 400 -8.99 3.23 -21.80
CA LEU A 400 -7.97 2.20 -21.64
C LEU A 400 -7.14 2.07 -22.93
N ARG A 401 -7.06 3.13 -23.74
CA ARG A 401 -6.38 3.13 -25.03
C ARG A 401 -4.88 2.83 -24.87
N GLY A 402 -4.25 2.25 -25.88
CA GLY A 402 -2.80 2.38 -26.05
C GLY A 402 -2.00 1.56 -25.05
N SER A 403 -2.59 0.52 -24.47
CA SER A 403 -1.92 -0.40 -23.56
C SER A 403 -1.79 -1.79 -24.19
N PRO A 404 -0.89 -2.67 -23.74
CA PRO A 404 -0.77 -4.02 -24.30
C PRO A 404 -1.89 -4.99 -23.83
N ILE A 405 -3.13 -4.51 -23.64
CA ILE A 405 -4.25 -5.31 -23.09
C ILE A 405 -4.67 -6.41 -24.07
N VAL A 406 -4.78 -7.64 -23.59
CA VAL A 406 -5.08 -8.82 -24.43
C VAL A 406 -6.56 -9.23 -24.39
N SER A 407 -7.24 -8.96 -23.29
CA SER A 407 -8.66 -9.27 -23.10
C SER A 407 -9.25 -8.44 -21.97
N PHE A 408 -10.57 -8.29 -21.98
CA PHE A 408 -11.32 -7.78 -20.83
C PHE A 408 -12.11 -8.89 -20.17
N ASP A 409 -12.18 -8.83 -18.84
CA ASP A 409 -13.12 -9.65 -18.09
C ASP A 409 -14.56 -9.21 -18.40
N ALA A 410 -15.49 -10.16 -18.48
CA ALA A 410 -16.90 -9.91 -18.73
C ALA A 410 -17.54 -8.97 -17.69
N ASP A 411 -16.98 -8.91 -16.47
CA ASP A 411 -17.55 -8.17 -15.36
C ASP A 411 -16.90 -6.80 -15.15
N LEU A 412 -15.92 -6.43 -15.99
CA LEU A 412 -15.15 -5.20 -15.86
C LEU A 412 -16.00 -3.94 -15.68
N LEU A 413 -17.15 -3.87 -16.36
CA LEU A 413 -18.02 -2.70 -16.42
C LEU A 413 -19.39 -2.95 -15.75
N ILE A 414 -19.48 -4.00 -14.93
CA ILE A 414 -20.75 -4.50 -14.38
C ILE A 414 -21.48 -3.45 -13.53
N ASN A 415 -20.74 -2.60 -12.83
CA ASN A 415 -21.27 -1.56 -11.96
C ASN A 415 -21.12 -0.14 -12.53
N SER A 416 -21.02 0.02 -13.86
CA SER A 416 -20.90 1.33 -14.52
C SER A 416 -22.12 1.66 -15.41
N PRO A 417 -23.36 1.70 -14.86
CA PRO A 417 -24.58 1.83 -15.66
C PRO A 417 -24.70 3.18 -16.40
N ASN A 418 -23.95 4.19 -15.97
CA ASN A 418 -23.95 5.54 -16.54
C ASN A 418 -22.92 5.74 -17.66
N LEU A 419 -22.17 4.69 -18.03
CA LEU A 419 -21.12 4.77 -19.04
C LEU A 419 -21.72 5.16 -20.40
N ILE A 420 -21.20 6.25 -20.98
CA ILE A 420 -21.62 6.82 -22.28
C ILE A 420 -20.59 6.48 -23.35
N VAL A 421 -19.29 6.53 -23.06
CA VAL A 421 -18.25 6.25 -24.06
C VAL A 421 -17.14 5.39 -23.47
N PHE A 422 -16.75 4.36 -24.23
CA PHE A 422 -15.64 3.46 -23.89
C PHE A 422 -14.58 3.46 -24.99
N TYR A 423 -13.34 3.79 -24.60
CA TYR A 423 -12.18 3.79 -25.50
C TYR A 423 -11.18 2.70 -25.11
N ALA A 424 -10.98 1.75 -26.00
CA ALA A 424 -10.01 0.64 -25.84
C ALA A 424 -9.25 0.35 -27.14
N PHE A 425 -9.11 1.35 -28.01
CA PHE A 425 -8.37 1.26 -29.26
C PHE A 425 -6.85 1.25 -29.03
N MET A 426 -6.08 0.79 -30.03
CA MET A 426 -4.62 0.61 -29.93
C MET A 426 -4.18 -0.32 -28.79
N ASN A 427 -4.93 -1.42 -28.57
CA ASN A 427 -4.54 -2.48 -27.62
C ASN A 427 -4.14 -3.78 -28.39
N LYS A 428 -4.10 -4.92 -27.69
CA LYS A 428 -3.82 -6.25 -28.26
C LYS A 428 -5.01 -7.19 -28.11
N ILE A 429 -6.23 -6.66 -28.06
CA ILE A 429 -7.43 -7.43 -27.71
C ILE A 429 -7.76 -8.41 -28.83
N GLU A 430 -7.93 -9.69 -28.50
CA GLU A 430 -8.21 -10.75 -29.49
C GLU A 430 -9.68 -11.22 -29.49
N TYR A 431 -10.37 -11.10 -28.36
CA TYR A 431 -11.73 -11.61 -28.14
C TYR A 431 -12.56 -10.60 -27.32
N LEU A 432 -13.85 -10.46 -27.64
CA LEU A 432 -14.82 -9.71 -26.84
C LEU A 432 -16.00 -10.61 -26.42
N ASP A 433 -16.18 -10.73 -25.11
CA ASP A 433 -17.28 -11.47 -24.48
C ASP A 433 -18.60 -10.69 -24.59
N GLY A 434 -19.70 -11.36 -24.96
CA GLY A 434 -21.01 -10.73 -25.13
C GLY A 434 -21.58 -10.11 -23.85
N ARG A 435 -21.04 -10.49 -22.69
CA ARG A 435 -21.49 -10.01 -21.37
C ARG A 435 -20.79 -8.73 -20.91
N LEU A 436 -19.76 -8.27 -21.61
CA LEU A 436 -18.94 -7.12 -21.20
C LEU A 436 -19.78 -5.86 -20.95
N PHE A 437 -20.75 -5.57 -21.83
CA PHE A 437 -21.60 -4.37 -21.71
C PHE A 437 -23.01 -4.63 -21.18
N ARG A 438 -23.25 -5.77 -20.50
CA ARG A 438 -24.61 -6.23 -20.12
C ARG A 438 -25.40 -5.31 -19.19
N LYS A 439 -24.75 -4.32 -18.55
CA LYS A 439 -25.40 -3.32 -17.69
C LYS A 439 -25.23 -1.87 -18.17
N ASN A 440 -24.55 -1.64 -19.29
CA ASN A 440 -24.20 -0.30 -19.76
C ASN A 440 -25.23 0.22 -20.78
N PHE A 441 -26.50 0.30 -20.38
CA PHE A 441 -27.63 0.66 -21.26
C PHE A 441 -27.55 2.07 -21.84
N ASN A 442 -26.72 2.94 -21.25
CA ASN A 442 -26.53 4.32 -21.67
C ASN A 442 -25.38 4.52 -22.67
N LEU A 443 -24.68 3.45 -23.05
CA LEU A 443 -23.51 3.53 -23.91
C LEU A 443 -23.91 4.04 -25.31
N GLU A 444 -23.26 5.13 -25.74
CA GLU A 444 -23.46 5.78 -27.02
C GLU A 444 -22.27 5.57 -27.97
N GLY A 445 -21.07 5.33 -27.44
CA GLY A 445 -19.85 5.18 -28.24
C GLY A 445 -18.93 4.04 -27.77
N ILE A 446 -18.49 3.20 -28.70
CA ILE A 446 -17.46 2.17 -28.48
C ILE A 446 -16.34 2.34 -29.50
N HIS A 447 -15.10 2.49 -29.01
CA HIS A 447 -13.90 2.61 -29.84
C HIS A 447 -12.92 1.46 -29.52
N MET A 448 -12.82 0.51 -30.44
CA MET A 448 -12.03 -0.72 -30.37
C MET A 448 -11.10 -0.87 -31.58
N ASP A 449 -10.85 0.20 -32.33
CA ASP A 449 -10.00 0.15 -33.52
C ASP A 449 -8.52 -0.15 -33.18
N HIS A 450 -7.75 -0.58 -34.18
CA HIS A 450 -6.32 -0.90 -34.02
C HIS A 450 -6.06 -1.93 -32.90
N ASN A 451 -6.80 -3.04 -32.94
CA ASN A 451 -6.67 -4.17 -32.02
C ASN A 451 -6.34 -5.46 -32.81
N LYS A 452 -6.54 -6.62 -32.22
CA LYS A 452 -6.31 -7.94 -32.83
C LYS A 452 -7.56 -8.80 -32.83
N LEU A 453 -8.75 -8.18 -32.87
CA LEU A 453 -10.02 -8.89 -32.70
C LEU A 453 -10.19 -9.93 -33.80
N LYS A 454 -10.25 -11.20 -33.37
CA LYS A 454 -10.57 -12.37 -34.20
C LYS A 454 -12.03 -12.74 -34.02
N HIS A 455 -12.52 -12.60 -32.79
CA HIS A 455 -13.90 -12.93 -32.43
C HIS A 455 -14.59 -11.81 -31.67
N ILE A 456 -15.85 -11.55 -32.02
CA ILE A 456 -16.72 -10.60 -31.33
C ILE A 456 -18.08 -11.28 -31.16
N ASP A 457 -18.48 -11.52 -29.91
CA ASP A 457 -19.78 -12.07 -29.59
C ASP A 457 -20.89 -11.06 -29.93
N LEU A 458 -21.90 -11.49 -30.68
CA LEU A 458 -23.02 -10.65 -31.10
C LEU A 458 -23.92 -10.22 -29.94
N GLU A 459 -23.93 -10.97 -28.83
CA GLU A 459 -24.68 -10.61 -27.62
C GLU A 459 -24.19 -9.30 -26.98
N LEU A 460 -22.95 -8.90 -27.29
CA LEU A 460 -22.31 -7.65 -26.83
C LEU A 460 -23.18 -6.41 -27.06
N PHE A 461 -23.91 -6.39 -28.17
CA PHE A 461 -24.70 -5.24 -28.62
C PHE A 461 -26.17 -5.30 -28.20
N THR A 462 -26.65 -6.44 -27.68
CA THR A 462 -28.05 -6.64 -27.27
C THR A 462 -28.58 -5.58 -26.29
N PRO A 463 -27.84 -5.19 -25.23
CA PRO A 463 -28.34 -4.19 -24.28
C PRO A 463 -28.23 -2.73 -24.78
N LEU A 464 -27.52 -2.47 -25.89
CA LEU A 464 -27.00 -1.14 -26.25
C LEU A 464 -27.95 -0.35 -27.16
N LYS A 465 -29.14 -0.03 -26.66
CA LYS A 465 -30.19 0.66 -27.43
C LYS A 465 -29.87 2.13 -27.80
N LYS A 466 -28.89 2.74 -27.14
CA LYS A 466 -28.47 4.14 -27.38
C LYS A 466 -27.18 4.26 -28.19
N LEU A 467 -26.63 3.15 -28.68
CA LEU A 467 -25.37 3.12 -29.39
C LEU A 467 -25.46 3.89 -30.71
N LYS A 468 -24.59 4.90 -30.89
CA LYS A 468 -24.54 5.78 -32.07
C LYS A 468 -23.23 5.61 -32.83
N VAL A 469 -22.13 5.38 -32.12
CA VAL A 469 -20.77 5.33 -32.67
C VAL A 469 -20.13 3.99 -32.33
N VAL A 470 -19.69 3.28 -33.36
CA VAL A 470 -19.03 1.98 -33.22
C VAL A 470 -17.82 1.96 -34.14
N ASN A 471 -16.61 1.98 -33.58
CA ASN A 471 -15.38 1.94 -34.36
C ASN A 471 -14.57 0.68 -34.02
N PHE A 472 -14.55 -0.28 -34.94
CA PHE A 472 -13.81 -1.53 -34.80
C PHE A 472 -12.84 -1.76 -35.97
N ARG A 473 -12.54 -0.72 -36.75
CA ARG A 473 -11.63 -0.81 -37.91
C ARG A 473 -10.23 -1.23 -37.48
N HIS A 474 -9.41 -1.67 -38.43
CA HIS A 474 -8.03 -2.08 -38.17
C HIS A 474 -7.94 -3.22 -37.14
N ASN A 475 -8.82 -4.21 -37.28
CA ASN A 475 -8.81 -5.47 -36.52
C ASN A 475 -8.64 -6.66 -37.47
N THR A 476 -8.31 -7.84 -36.93
CA THR A 476 -8.09 -9.04 -37.74
C THR A 476 -9.34 -9.44 -38.51
N CYS A 477 -10.51 -9.41 -37.86
CA CYS A 477 -11.79 -9.74 -38.49
C CYS A 477 -12.53 -8.54 -39.12
N ILE A 478 -12.08 -7.30 -38.87
CA ILE A 478 -12.67 -6.05 -39.40
C ILE A 478 -11.54 -5.15 -39.92
N SER A 479 -11.20 -5.31 -41.20
CA SER A 479 -10.11 -4.59 -41.89
C SER A 479 -10.43 -3.10 -42.19
N GLU A 480 -9.45 -2.38 -42.74
CA GLU A 480 -9.59 -0.94 -43.06
C GLU A 480 -10.55 -0.66 -44.24
N HIS A 481 -10.79 -1.67 -45.08
CA HIS A 481 -11.55 -1.55 -46.33
C HIS A 481 -13.07 -1.72 -46.13
N PHE A 482 -13.53 -1.82 -44.87
CA PHE A 482 -14.93 -2.01 -44.58
C PHE A 482 -15.75 -0.72 -44.80
N PRO A 483 -16.88 -0.81 -45.55
CA PRO A 483 -17.73 0.35 -45.82
C PRO A 483 -18.32 0.91 -44.51
N GLU A 484 -18.56 2.22 -44.49
CA GLU A 484 -19.30 2.84 -43.39
C GLU A 484 -20.71 2.25 -43.31
N THR A 485 -21.02 1.61 -42.18
CA THR A 485 -22.35 1.09 -41.90
C THR A 485 -23.25 2.23 -41.46
N LYS A 486 -24.46 2.29 -42.05
CA LYS A 486 -25.45 3.32 -41.71
C LYS A 486 -26.22 3.01 -40.42
N ASP A 487 -26.19 1.76 -39.97
CA ASP A 487 -26.95 1.27 -38.82
C ASP A 487 -26.26 0.05 -38.14
N LEU A 488 -26.69 -0.26 -36.92
CA LEU A 488 -26.13 -1.30 -36.07
C LEU A 488 -26.41 -2.72 -36.58
N ASP A 489 -27.53 -2.95 -37.27
CA ASP A 489 -27.89 -4.29 -37.75
C ASP A 489 -27.03 -4.68 -38.94
N SER A 490 -26.77 -3.74 -39.85
CA SER A 490 -25.76 -3.87 -40.91
C SER A 490 -24.37 -4.17 -40.34
N PHE A 491 -24.00 -3.55 -39.22
CA PHE A 491 -22.73 -3.81 -38.54
C PHE A 491 -22.68 -5.21 -37.89
N LYS A 492 -23.75 -5.64 -37.24
CA LYS A 492 -23.86 -7.00 -36.68
C LYS A 492 -23.77 -8.08 -37.76
N ALA A 493 -24.37 -7.86 -38.93
CA ALA A 493 -24.25 -8.79 -40.05
C ALA A 493 -22.80 -8.96 -40.53
N ILE A 494 -22.01 -7.87 -40.53
CA ILE A 494 -20.59 -7.91 -40.85
C ILE A 494 -19.81 -8.75 -39.83
N ILE A 495 -20.08 -8.52 -38.54
CA ILE A 495 -19.46 -9.30 -37.45
C ILE A 495 -19.79 -10.79 -37.61
N ALA A 496 -21.07 -11.12 -37.82
CA ALA A 496 -21.51 -12.50 -38.02
C ALA A 496 -20.79 -13.20 -39.18
N ALA A 497 -20.48 -12.46 -40.25
CA ALA A 497 -19.79 -13.01 -41.43
C ALA A 497 -18.27 -13.11 -41.26
N SER A 498 -17.66 -12.19 -40.52
CA SER A 498 -16.19 -11.98 -40.54
C SER A 498 -15.48 -12.33 -39.24
N CYS A 499 -16.18 -12.30 -38.11
CA CYS A 499 -15.63 -12.42 -36.75
C CYS A 499 -16.16 -13.66 -35.99
N SER A 500 -16.73 -14.65 -36.67
CA SER A 500 -17.38 -15.81 -36.03
C SER A 500 -16.53 -17.09 -36.00
N ILE A 501 -15.26 -17.02 -36.43
CA ILE A 501 -14.35 -18.18 -36.57
C ILE A 501 -13.22 -18.10 -35.55
#